data_AF-A0AAW6TYJ8-F1
#
_entry.id   AF-A0AAW6TYJ8-F1
#
_cell.length_a   1.000
_cell.length_b   1.000
_cell.length_c   1.000
_cell.angle_alpha   90.00
_cell.angle_beta   90.00
_cell.angle_gamma   90.00
#
_symmetry.space_group_name_H-M   'P 1'
#
loop_
_entity.id
_entity.type
_entity.pdbx_description
1 polymer ?
#
loop_
_entity_poly.entity_id
_entity_poly.type
_entity_poly.pdbx_seq_one_letter_code
_entity_poly.pdbx_strand_id
1 'polypeptide(L)'
;MKTCGHNQAVRAVGIFLCVVGVWAQSCPAADDPMQAWRDMKFGLFVHWGPVSLVGTEIGWSRGREVPSEEYDQLYKRFNPTLFDAEAWVTVAKRAGMKYLVLTSKHHDGFCLWPSKYTDYHIGNTPFKRDVMRELADACAKHGIQFCTYHSICDWYHPDYPLGSPGGRTKKPNPDMPRYYEYLRNQTREIIENYGPLGIMWFDGEWEEPWTLEYGNELYAYLKGLQPTLVINNRVSKGRQGMAGVTAQAHLNAGDYDTPEQRIGNFQNDRPWETCMTICQQWAWKPDDVMKSEKECLQTLVRVVGGDGNLLFNVGPMPDGRIEPRQVDRLMEMGRWLDRYGQTIYGTRGGPFKTTASLASTYQGNTIYIHILEWPDGAITLPPLPKRIVRSSILTGGSVTVRQTAEAITIVVPEGDRDPIDTIVALTLDGPADDIEPVALPSASLAAGKEARASNVFQNSDAYGPDKAFDDDPGTRWATNAGVEQAWLEVDLGRPEMISRVVISEAYDRVRRFELQYADDGTWTTFFEGERIGEKFAAGFEPVTAQRIRLNILEATDGPTIWEFQLLATRKTPLVVTP
;
A
#
# COMPACT_ATOMS: atom_id res chain seq x y z
N MET A 1 14.05 76.31 -18.24
CA MET A 1 13.41 77.61 -18.49
C MET A 1 11.93 77.36 -18.76
N LYS A 2 11.07 78.05 -17.98
CA LYS A 2 9.67 78.48 -18.27
C LYS A 2 8.61 77.38 -18.47
N THR A 3 7.81 77.06 -17.43
CA THR A 3 6.48 77.62 -16.99
C THR A 3 5.30 76.86 -17.61
N CYS A 4 4.46 76.12 -16.85
CA CYS A 4 3.24 76.57 -16.12
C CYS A 4 2.14 77.10 -17.07
N GLY A 5 0.85 76.72 -17.10
CA GLY A 5 -0.02 75.87 -16.29
C GLY A 5 -1.50 75.98 -16.80
N HIS A 6 -2.45 75.47 -16.00
CA HIS A 6 -3.93 75.57 -16.04
C HIS A 6 -4.71 74.59 -16.94
N ASN A 7 -5.36 73.57 -16.36
CA ASN A 7 -6.68 73.53 -15.68
C ASN A 7 -7.89 73.59 -16.64
N GLN A 8 -8.61 72.47 -16.74
CA GLN A 8 -10.06 72.43 -16.45
C GLN A 8 -10.52 70.99 -16.23
N ALA A 9 -11.10 70.76 -15.06
CA ALA A 9 -11.72 69.51 -14.65
C ALA A 9 -13.17 69.45 -15.16
N VAL A 10 -13.51 68.38 -15.86
CA VAL A 10 -14.89 67.94 -16.09
C VAL A 10 -15.03 66.59 -15.41
N ARG A 11 -15.86 66.52 -14.36
CA ARG A 11 -16.23 65.28 -13.68
C ARG A 11 -17.17 64.48 -14.61
N ALA A 12 -16.67 63.39 -15.16
CA ALA A 12 -17.49 62.34 -15.74
C ALA A 12 -17.46 61.13 -14.80
N VAL A 13 -18.63 60.72 -14.33
CA VAL A 13 -18.84 59.50 -13.55
C VAL A 13 -18.64 58.31 -14.49
N GLY A 14 -17.50 57.64 -14.37
CA GLY A 14 -17.19 56.40 -15.09
C GLY A 14 -17.53 55.19 -14.23
N ILE A 15 -18.50 54.39 -14.69
CA ILE A 15 -18.83 53.07 -14.16
C ILE A 15 -17.59 52.17 -14.35
N PHE A 16 -16.96 51.77 -13.24
CA PHE A 16 -15.86 50.79 -13.25
C PHE A 16 -16.48 49.38 -13.31
N LEU A 17 -16.53 48.81 -14.52
CA LEU A 17 -16.69 47.35 -14.67
C LEU A 17 -15.37 46.70 -14.21
N CYS A 18 -15.34 46.21 -12.98
CA CYS A 18 -14.31 45.27 -12.54
C CYS A 18 -14.53 43.93 -13.25
N VAL A 19 -13.84 43.73 -14.38
CA VAL A 19 -13.59 42.39 -14.90
C VAL A 19 -12.57 41.75 -13.96
N VAL A 20 -13.07 40.98 -12.98
CA VAL A 20 -12.23 40.11 -12.17
C VAL A 20 -11.83 38.94 -13.06
N GLY A 21 -10.67 39.05 -13.69
CA GLY A 21 -10.02 37.91 -14.33
C GLY A 21 -9.66 36.90 -13.25
N VAL A 22 -10.42 35.81 -13.17
CA VAL A 22 -10.04 34.63 -12.40
C VAL A 22 -8.87 33.99 -13.15
N TRP A 23 -7.65 34.37 -12.79
CA TRP A 23 -6.49 33.55 -13.09
C TRP A 23 -6.52 32.38 -12.13
N ALA A 24 -7.08 31.25 -12.57
CA ALA A 24 -6.79 29.98 -11.94
C ALA A 24 -5.27 29.81 -11.95
N GLN A 25 -4.63 29.85 -10.78
CA GLN A 25 -3.26 29.40 -10.64
C GLN A 25 -3.27 27.90 -10.93
N SER A 26 -3.05 27.56 -12.19
CA SER A 26 -2.67 26.20 -12.59
C SER A 26 -1.43 25.84 -11.78
N CYS A 27 -1.48 24.73 -11.05
CA CYS A 27 -0.31 24.13 -10.45
C CYS A 27 0.75 24.00 -11.57
N PRO A 28 1.97 24.54 -11.43
CA PRO A 28 2.99 24.37 -12.45
C PRO A 28 3.17 22.88 -12.68
N ALA A 29 3.11 22.45 -13.94
CA ALA A 29 3.47 21.08 -14.31
C ALA A 29 4.85 20.82 -13.71
N ALA A 30 4.96 19.81 -12.84
CA ALA A 30 6.27 19.40 -12.34
C ALA A 30 7.13 19.02 -13.55
N ASP A 31 8.38 19.49 -13.57
CA ASP A 31 9.33 19.15 -14.65
C ASP A 31 9.53 17.63 -14.79
N ASP A 32 9.24 16.88 -13.71
CA ASP A 32 9.11 15.42 -13.70
C ASP A 32 7.85 14.98 -12.89
N PRO A 33 6.78 14.49 -13.54
CA PRO A 33 5.57 14.05 -12.86
C PRO A 33 5.78 12.81 -11.97
N MET A 34 6.76 11.96 -12.31
CA MET A 34 7.08 10.77 -11.52
C MET A 34 7.76 11.16 -10.21
N GLN A 35 8.73 12.07 -10.28
CA GLN A 35 9.37 12.62 -9.10
C GLN A 35 8.35 13.32 -8.19
N ALA A 36 7.46 14.15 -8.76
CA ALA A 36 6.42 14.83 -7.99
C ALA A 36 5.50 13.83 -7.27
N TRP A 37 5.08 12.76 -7.96
CA TRP A 37 4.29 11.69 -7.36
C TRP A 37 5.07 10.94 -6.25
N ARG A 38 6.34 10.60 -6.48
CA ARG A 38 7.20 9.98 -5.44
C ARG A 38 7.37 10.87 -4.21
N ASP A 39 7.27 12.18 -4.33
CA ASP A 39 7.39 13.12 -3.20
C ASP A 39 6.07 13.27 -2.42
N MET A 40 4.94 12.92 -3.03
CA MET A 40 3.60 12.95 -2.41
C MET A 40 3.39 11.88 -1.35
N LYS A 41 3.96 10.68 -1.54
CA LYS A 41 3.94 9.50 -0.66
C LYS A 41 2.60 8.88 -0.28
N PHE A 42 1.54 9.66 -0.14
CA PHE A 42 0.29 9.19 0.47
C PHE A 42 -0.94 9.70 -0.29
N GLY A 43 -1.77 8.77 -0.75
CA GLY A 43 -2.99 9.04 -1.51
C GLY A 43 -4.22 8.32 -0.97
N LEU A 44 -5.40 8.86 -1.27
CA LEU A 44 -6.69 8.24 -0.99
C LEU A 44 -7.11 7.36 -2.16
N PHE A 45 -7.42 6.09 -1.91
CA PHE A 45 -8.16 5.27 -2.85
C PHE A 45 -9.64 5.25 -2.44
N VAL A 46 -10.55 5.31 -3.41
CA VAL A 46 -11.99 5.23 -3.16
C VAL A 46 -12.62 4.20 -4.08
N HIS A 47 -13.11 3.11 -3.48
CA HIS A 47 -13.92 2.10 -4.16
C HIS A 47 -15.39 2.29 -3.79
N TRP A 48 -16.18 2.73 -4.77
CA TRP A 48 -17.58 3.08 -4.53
C TRP A 48 -18.46 2.84 -5.75
N GLY A 49 -19.72 2.52 -5.50
CA GLY A 49 -20.71 2.27 -6.53
C GLY A 49 -21.99 1.68 -5.95
N PRO A 50 -22.95 1.28 -6.81
CA PRO A 50 -24.25 0.73 -6.40
C PRO A 50 -24.16 -0.47 -5.47
N VAL A 51 -23.07 -1.24 -5.53
CA VAL A 51 -22.80 -2.39 -4.63
C VAL A 51 -22.82 -2.02 -3.14
N SER A 52 -22.52 -0.77 -2.80
CA SER A 52 -22.61 -0.28 -1.42
C SER A 52 -24.02 -0.44 -0.82
N LEU A 53 -25.08 -0.56 -1.63
CA LEU A 53 -26.44 -0.86 -1.17
C LEU A 53 -26.58 -2.24 -0.51
N VAL A 54 -25.72 -3.19 -0.87
CA VAL A 54 -25.75 -4.58 -0.40
C VAL A 54 -24.52 -4.94 0.44
N GLY A 55 -23.55 -4.04 0.56
CA GLY A 55 -22.44 -4.18 1.53
C GLY A 55 -21.44 -5.29 1.21
N THR A 56 -21.29 -5.65 -0.06
CA THR A 56 -20.38 -6.72 -0.55
C THR A 56 -19.30 -6.17 -1.47
N GLU A 57 -18.32 -7.01 -1.83
CA GLU A 57 -17.15 -6.57 -2.60
C GLU A 57 -17.51 -6.08 -4.02
N ILE A 58 -16.94 -4.95 -4.43
CA ILE A 58 -17.21 -4.31 -5.73
C ILE A 58 -16.72 -5.18 -6.89
N GLY A 59 -17.58 -5.38 -7.90
CA GLY A 59 -17.39 -6.36 -8.97
C GLY A 59 -17.43 -7.82 -8.51
N TRP A 60 -16.58 -8.21 -7.56
CA TRP A 60 -16.31 -9.61 -7.21
C TRP A 60 -17.48 -10.35 -6.56
N SER A 61 -18.42 -9.63 -5.95
CA SER A 61 -19.64 -10.23 -5.40
C SER A 61 -20.71 -10.52 -6.47
N ARG A 62 -20.61 -9.92 -7.67
CA ARG A 62 -21.54 -10.13 -8.79
C ARG A 62 -21.48 -11.56 -9.31
N GLY A 63 -22.60 -12.27 -9.21
CA GLY A 63 -22.73 -13.69 -9.56
C GLY A 63 -22.16 -14.66 -8.52
N ARG A 64 -21.64 -14.17 -7.39
CA ARG A 64 -21.11 -14.99 -6.28
C ARG A 64 -21.96 -14.87 -5.02
N GLU A 65 -22.02 -13.67 -4.46
CA GLU A 65 -22.81 -13.37 -3.26
C GLU A 65 -24.13 -12.69 -3.64
N VAL A 66 -24.13 -11.92 -4.72
CA VAL A 66 -25.29 -11.22 -5.25
C VAL A 66 -25.56 -11.75 -6.66
N PRO A 67 -26.76 -12.27 -6.98
CA PRO A 67 -27.09 -12.71 -8.33
C PRO A 67 -26.84 -11.61 -9.37
N SER A 68 -26.25 -11.94 -10.52
CA SER A 68 -25.86 -10.94 -11.53
C SER A 68 -27.02 -10.06 -11.98
N GLU A 69 -28.21 -10.64 -12.16
CA GLU A 69 -29.43 -9.89 -12.52
C GLU A 69 -29.83 -8.89 -11.43
N GLU A 70 -29.67 -9.23 -10.15
CA GLU A 70 -29.93 -8.27 -9.07
C GLU A 70 -28.85 -7.17 -9.02
N TYR A 71 -27.59 -7.57 -9.14
CA TYR A 71 -26.44 -6.67 -9.11
C TYR A 71 -26.55 -5.57 -10.18
N ASP A 72 -26.89 -5.97 -11.40
CA ASP A 72 -27.01 -5.08 -12.56
C ASP A 72 -28.20 -4.12 -12.45
N GLN A 73 -29.07 -4.29 -11.46
CA GLN A 73 -30.23 -3.42 -11.19
C GLN A 73 -30.02 -2.53 -9.97
N LEU A 74 -28.93 -2.70 -9.19
CA LEU A 74 -28.66 -1.89 -8.01
C LEU A 74 -28.65 -0.39 -8.31
N TYR A 75 -28.09 0.00 -9.46
CA TYR A 75 -28.00 1.41 -9.87
C TYR A 75 -29.37 2.10 -9.96
N LYS A 76 -30.45 1.37 -10.26
CA LYS A 76 -31.81 1.94 -10.34
C LYS A 76 -32.34 2.42 -8.99
N ARG A 77 -31.77 1.93 -7.89
CA ARG A 77 -32.11 2.34 -6.51
C ARG A 77 -31.01 3.20 -5.87
N PHE A 78 -29.87 3.34 -6.52
CA PHE A 78 -28.71 4.01 -5.96
C PHE A 78 -28.89 5.53 -5.96
N ASN A 79 -29.09 6.10 -4.77
CA ASN A 79 -29.36 7.53 -4.60
C ASN A 79 -28.61 8.08 -3.36
N PRO A 80 -27.30 8.34 -3.48
CA PRO A 80 -26.48 8.83 -2.38
C PRO A 80 -26.74 10.31 -2.07
N THR A 81 -27.84 10.58 -1.37
CA THR A 81 -28.33 11.94 -1.09
C THR A 81 -27.41 12.76 -0.19
N LEU A 82 -26.45 12.12 0.50
CA LEU A 82 -25.47 12.76 1.36
C LEU A 82 -24.06 12.79 0.75
N PHE A 83 -23.92 12.47 -0.54
CA PHE A 83 -22.65 12.64 -1.26
C PHE A 83 -22.27 14.12 -1.35
N ASP A 84 -21.04 14.40 -0.89
CA ASP A 84 -20.39 15.69 -0.93
C ASP A 84 -18.90 15.51 -1.28
N ALA A 85 -18.51 15.95 -2.48
CA ALA A 85 -17.14 15.92 -2.96
C ALA A 85 -16.19 16.79 -2.11
N GLU A 86 -16.65 17.93 -1.60
CA GLU A 86 -15.85 18.80 -0.73
C GLU A 86 -15.55 18.10 0.59
N ALA A 87 -16.50 17.35 1.13
CA ALA A 87 -16.30 16.57 2.35
C ALA A 87 -15.23 15.49 2.13
N TRP A 88 -15.30 14.73 1.03
CA TRP A 88 -14.31 13.68 0.72
C TRP A 88 -12.90 14.26 0.55
N VAL A 89 -12.76 15.34 -0.23
CA VAL A 89 -11.47 15.97 -0.47
C VAL A 89 -10.93 16.63 0.80
N THR A 90 -11.79 17.19 1.65
CA THR A 90 -11.40 17.71 2.97
C THR A 90 -10.87 16.60 3.88
N VAL A 91 -11.50 15.42 3.88
CA VAL A 91 -11.00 14.25 4.62
C VAL A 91 -9.61 13.87 4.12
N ALA A 92 -9.41 13.72 2.81
CA ALA A 92 -8.11 13.39 2.22
C ALA A 92 -7.02 14.41 2.65
N LYS A 93 -7.32 15.70 2.49
CA LYS A 93 -6.39 16.79 2.84
C LYS A 93 -6.03 16.80 4.32
N ARG A 94 -7.01 16.67 5.22
CA ARG A 94 -6.79 16.64 6.67
C ARG A 94 -6.08 15.37 7.13
N ALA A 95 -6.19 14.28 6.39
CA ALA A 95 -5.42 13.05 6.61
C ALA A 95 -3.96 13.16 6.11
N GLY A 96 -3.59 14.27 5.47
CA GLY A 96 -2.26 14.49 4.89
C GLY A 96 -2.08 13.94 3.48
N MET A 97 -3.09 13.31 2.88
CA MET A 97 -3.00 12.76 1.53
C MET A 97 -2.84 13.88 0.49
N LYS A 98 -2.17 13.59 -0.62
CA LYS A 98 -1.84 14.57 -1.68
C LYS A 98 -2.56 14.30 -3.00
N TYR A 99 -3.10 13.10 -3.18
CA TYR A 99 -3.84 12.71 -4.37
C TYR A 99 -5.02 11.80 -3.99
N LEU A 100 -6.04 11.75 -4.86
CA LEU A 100 -7.24 10.95 -4.70
C LEU A 100 -7.49 10.15 -5.98
N VAL A 101 -7.57 8.83 -5.87
CA VAL A 101 -7.87 7.89 -6.94
C VAL A 101 -9.30 7.36 -6.75
N LEU A 102 -10.21 7.71 -7.66
CA LEU A 102 -11.59 7.22 -7.65
C LEU A 102 -11.77 6.07 -8.64
N THR A 103 -12.48 4.99 -8.27
CA THR A 103 -12.95 3.97 -9.22
C THR A 103 -13.93 4.56 -10.24
N SER A 104 -13.42 5.12 -11.35
CA SER A 104 -14.27 5.63 -12.43
C SER A 104 -15.17 4.53 -12.98
N LYS A 105 -14.58 3.33 -13.19
CA LYS A 105 -15.27 2.10 -13.56
C LYS A 105 -14.54 0.91 -12.91
N HIS A 106 -15.26 0.06 -12.19
CA HIS A 106 -14.72 -1.21 -11.66
C HIS A 106 -15.00 -2.37 -12.63
N HIS A 107 -14.62 -3.61 -12.27
CA HIS A 107 -14.84 -4.80 -13.10
C HIS A 107 -16.32 -5.06 -13.44
N ASP A 108 -17.26 -4.54 -12.64
CA ASP A 108 -18.70 -4.61 -12.93
C ASP A 108 -19.14 -3.73 -14.10
N GLY A 109 -18.29 -2.86 -14.62
CA GLY A 109 -18.58 -2.00 -15.76
C GLY A 109 -19.37 -0.73 -15.44
N PHE A 110 -19.77 -0.49 -14.19
CA PHE A 110 -20.57 0.69 -13.84
C PHE A 110 -19.70 1.97 -13.82
N CYS A 111 -20.10 2.99 -14.59
CA CYS A 111 -19.35 4.23 -14.70
C CYS A 111 -19.83 5.29 -13.69
N LEU A 112 -18.93 5.86 -12.88
CA LEU A 112 -19.21 6.95 -11.93
C LEU A 112 -19.30 8.36 -12.56
N TRP A 113 -19.40 8.44 -13.88
CA TRP A 113 -19.69 9.67 -14.62
C TRP A 113 -20.69 9.37 -15.74
N PRO A 114 -21.44 10.37 -16.25
CA PRO A 114 -22.40 10.17 -17.34
C PRO A 114 -21.68 9.95 -18.69
N SER A 115 -21.08 8.77 -18.88
CA SER A 115 -20.34 8.42 -20.09
C SER A 115 -21.24 8.35 -21.31
N LYS A 116 -20.81 8.90 -22.45
CA LYS A 116 -21.61 8.82 -23.69
C LYS A 116 -21.58 7.44 -24.38
N TYR A 117 -20.81 6.49 -23.85
CA TYR A 117 -20.57 5.19 -24.48
C TYR A 117 -21.35 4.03 -23.87
N THR A 118 -22.09 4.26 -22.77
CA THR A 118 -22.88 3.22 -22.10
C THR A 118 -24.07 3.84 -21.37
N ASP A 119 -25.18 3.11 -21.25
CA ASP A 119 -26.28 3.50 -20.36
C ASP A 119 -26.05 3.05 -18.90
N TYR A 120 -25.02 2.25 -18.66
CA TYR A 120 -24.70 1.69 -17.34
C TYR A 120 -23.78 2.63 -16.54
N HIS A 121 -24.34 3.79 -16.18
CA HIS A 121 -23.59 4.86 -15.53
C HIS A 121 -24.39 5.65 -14.48
N ILE A 122 -23.71 6.44 -13.66
CA ILE A 122 -24.30 7.21 -12.55
C ILE A 122 -25.40 8.18 -12.99
N GLY A 123 -25.33 8.74 -14.20
CA GLY A 123 -26.36 9.64 -14.74
C GLY A 123 -27.74 8.99 -14.92
N ASN A 124 -27.80 7.65 -14.98
CA ASN A 124 -29.03 6.87 -15.16
C ASN A 124 -29.57 6.30 -13.83
N THR A 125 -29.02 6.72 -12.70
CA THR A 125 -29.58 6.42 -11.37
C THR A 125 -30.56 7.52 -10.94
N PRO A 126 -31.29 7.36 -9.82
CA PRO A 126 -32.03 8.47 -9.22
C PRO A 126 -31.17 9.68 -8.79
N PHE A 127 -29.86 9.50 -8.63
CA PHE A 127 -28.91 10.54 -8.19
C PHE A 127 -28.66 11.63 -9.23
N LYS A 128 -28.48 11.23 -10.50
CA LYS A 128 -28.33 12.11 -11.68
C LYS A 128 -27.27 13.21 -11.55
N ARG A 129 -26.15 12.94 -10.87
CA ARG A 129 -25.01 13.84 -10.70
C ARG A 129 -23.73 13.23 -11.27
N ASP A 130 -22.80 14.09 -11.66
CA ASP A 130 -21.48 13.71 -12.17
C ASP A 130 -20.46 13.74 -11.04
N VAL A 131 -20.24 12.57 -10.43
CA VAL A 131 -19.34 12.40 -9.28
C VAL A 131 -17.89 12.75 -9.66
N MET A 132 -17.47 12.43 -10.89
CA MET A 132 -16.11 12.72 -11.35
C MET A 132 -15.86 14.21 -11.52
N ARG A 133 -16.81 14.96 -12.09
CA ARG A 133 -16.69 16.43 -12.17
C ARG A 133 -16.57 17.06 -10.79
N GLU A 134 -17.48 16.71 -9.89
CA GLU A 134 -17.53 17.32 -8.57
C GLU A 134 -16.26 17.05 -7.75
N LEU A 135 -15.69 15.83 -7.85
CA LEU A 135 -14.43 15.50 -7.20
C LEU A 135 -13.23 16.17 -7.87
N ALA A 136 -13.18 16.26 -9.21
CA ALA A 136 -12.12 16.96 -9.92
C ALA A 136 -12.06 18.43 -9.51
N ASP A 137 -13.22 19.11 -9.46
CA ASP A 137 -13.32 20.52 -9.09
C ASP A 137 -12.92 20.75 -7.61
N ALA A 138 -13.39 19.88 -6.70
CA ALA A 138 -13.02 19.94 -5.28
C ALA A 138 -11.51 19.68 -5.07
N CYS A 139 -10.95 18.69 -5.78
CA CYS A 139 -9.51 18.39 -5.74
C CYS A 139 -8.68 19.60 -6.18
N ALA A 140 -9.03 20.20 -7.32
CA ALA A 140 -8.36 21.39 -7.85
C ALA A 140 -8.41 22.56 -6.86
N LYS A 141 -9.56 22.79 -6.21
CA LYS A 141 -9.73 23.84 -5.19
C LYS A 141 -8.86 23.63 -3.96
N HIS A 142 -8.66 22.38 -3.54
CA HIS A 142 -7.97 22.06 -2.28
C HIS A 142 -6.49 21.72 -2.42
N GLY A 143 -5.99 21.65 -3.66
CA GLY A 143 -4.61 21.26 -3.95
C GLY A 143 -4.38 19.75 -3.75
N ILE A 144 -5.40 18.94 -3.99
CA ILE A 144 -5.31 17.48 -4.07
C ILE A 144 -5.27 17.12 -5.54
N GLN A 145 -4.35 16.24 -5.95
CA GLN A 145 -4.30 15.80 -7.34
C GLN A 145 -5.43 14.82 -7.62
N PHE A 146 -6.28 15.12 -8.60
CA PHE A 146 -7.36 14.23 -9.02
C PHE A 146 -6.82 13.12 -9.92
N CYS A 147 -7.16 11.89 -9.57
CA CYS A 147 -6.72 10.68 -10.25
C CYS A 147 -7.89 9.70 -10.39
N THR A 148 -7.76 8.73 -11.28
CA THR A 148 -8.82 7.75 -11.56
C THR A 148 -8.28 6.34 -11.61
N TYR A 149 -9.03 5.40 -11.07
CA TYR A 149 -8.92 3.99 -11.41
C TYR A 149 -9.88 3.67 -12.55
N HIS A 150 -9.46 2.84 -13.50
CA HIS A 150 -10.30 2.37 -14.58
C HIS A 150 -10.01 0.90 -14.91
N SER A 151 -11.02 0.04 -14.78
CA SER A 151 -10.83 -1.37 -15.09
C SER A 151 -10.75 -1.65 -16.59
N ILE A 152 -9.76 -2.46 -16.96
CA ILE A 152 -9.58 -3.05 -18.28
C ILE A 152 -10.63 -4.13 -18.53
N CYS A 153 -10.88 -5.01 -17.57
CA CYS A 153 -11.92 -6.02 -17.71
C CYS A 153 -13.31 -5.43 -17.41
N ASP A 154 -14.33 -5.99 -18.05
CA ASP A 154 -15.70 -5.50 -17.91
C ASP A 154 -16.67 -6.67 -17.98
N TRP A 155 -17.11 -7.13 -16.82
CA TRP A 155 -17.98 -8.30 -16.71
C TRP A 155 -19.44 -8.00 -17.07
N TYR A 156 -19.77 -6.74 -17.36
CA TYR A 156 -21.09 -6.31 -17.85
C TYR A 156 -21.11 -6.17 -19.38
N HIS A 157 -20.11 -5.53 -19.98
CA HIS A 157 -20.10 -5.18 -21.40
C HIS A 157 -20.18 -6.42 -22.30
N PRO A 158 -21.11 -6.49 -23.28
CA PRO A 158 -21.34 -7.70 -24.07
C PRO A 158 -20.13 -8.11 -24.93
N ASP A 159 -19.35 -7.13 -25.39
CA ASP A 159 -18.20 -7.39 -26.26
C ASP A 159 -16.95 -7.88 -25.53
N TYR A 160 -16.90 -7.70 -24.20
CA TYR A 160 -15.79 -8.19 -23.43
C TYR A 160 -15.91 -9.72 -23.25
N PRO A 161 -14.90 -10.54 -23.62
CA PRO A 161 -15.10 -11.99 -23.77
C PRO A 161 -15.47 -12.78 -22.52
N LEU A 162 -15.13 -12.28 -21.34
CA LEU A 162 -15.30 -13.00 -20.09
C LEU A 162 -16.34 -12.35 -19.16
N GLY A 163 -16.96 -13.17 -18.32
CA GLY A 163 -17.98 -12.78 -17.35
C GLY A 163 -17.53 -12.89 -15.89
N SER A 164 -18.47 -12.59 -14.98
CA SER A 164 -18.22 -12.43 -13.55
C SER A 164 -18.28 -13.75 -12.75
N PRO A 165 -17.62 -13.80 -11.57
CA PRO A 165 -16.46 -13.00 -11.21
C PRO A 165 -15.16 -13.65 -11.72
N GLY A 166 -14.12 -12.85 -11.89
CA GLY A 166 -12.76 -13.29 -12.19
C GLY A 166 -12.58 -13.93 -13.57
N GLY A 167 -13.40 -13.55 -14.54
CA GLY A 167 -13.26 -14.00 -15.92
C GLY A 167 -13.49 -15.50 -16.15
N ARG A 168 -14.21 -16.17 -15.24
CA ARG A 168 -14.36 -17.65 -15.26
C ARG A 168 -15.41 -18.16 -16.23
N THR A 169 -16.27 -17.29 -16.75
CA THR A 169 -17.34 -17.63 -17.69
C THR A 169 -17.09 -16.94 -19.04
N LYS A 170 -17.51 -17.58 -20.14
CA LYS A 170 -17.42 -17.00 -21.48
C LYS A 170 -18.75 -16.34 -21.86
N LYS A 171 -18.70 -15.15 -22.46
CA LYS A 171 -19.90 -14.48 -22.97
C LYS A 171 -20.24 -14.96 -24.39
N PRO A 172 -21.51 -14.92 -24.79
CA PRO A 172 -21.91 -15.22 -26.17
C PRO A 172 -21.52 -14.06 -27.11
N ASN A 173 -20.91 -14.38 -28.25
CA ASN A 173 -20.58 -13.45 -29.33
C ASN A 173 -19.77 -12.20 -28.91
N PRO A 174 -18.64 -12.34 -28.19
CA PRO A 174 -17.82 -11.18 -27.82
C PRO A 174 -17.02 -10.62 -29.01
N ASP A 175 -16.60 -9.36 -28.90
CA ASP A 175 -15.84 -8.62 -29.89
C ASP A 175 -14.77 -7.76 -29.19
N MET A 176 -13.62 -8.37 -28.90
CA MET A 176 -12.56 -7.71 -28.15
C MET A 176 -12.03 -6.44 -28.85
N PRO A 177 -11.83 -6.39 -30.18
CA PRO A 177 -11.48 -5.14 -30.87
C PRO A 177 -12.49 -4.00 -30.64
N ARG A 178 -13.79 -4.29 -30.72
CA ARG A 178 -14.84 -3.28 -30.46
C ARG A 178 -14.84 -2.83 -28.99
N TYR A 179 -14.63 -3.76 -28.07
CA TYR A 179 -14.47 -3.42 -26.65
C TYR A 179 -13.21 -2.57 -26.39
N TYR A 180 -12.10 -2.86 -27.06
CA TYR A 180 -10.87 -2.08 -26.92
C TYR A 180 -11.06 -0.63 -27.39
N GLU A 181 -11.80 -0.42 -28.48
CA GLU A 181 -12.19 0.92 -28.93
C GLU A 181 -13.06 1.62 -27.88
N TYR A 182 -14.05 0.93 -27.30
CA TYR A 182 -14.85 1.44 -26.17
C TYR A 182 -13.97 1.88 -24.98
N LEU A 183 -13.01 1.05 -24.56
CA LEU A 183 -12.07 1.38 -23.48
C LEU A 183 -11.21 2.62 -23.81
N ARG A 184 -10.66 2.70 -25.02
CA ARG A 184 -9.88 3.87 -25.49
C ARG A 184 -10.71 5.16 -25.53
N ASN A 185 -11.98 5.02 -25.87
CA ASN A 185 -12.93 6.10 -25.96
C ASN A 185 -13.34 6.63 -24.57
N GLN A 186 -13.58 5.74 -23.61
CA GLN A 186 -13.85 6.12 -22.21
C GLN A 186 -12.63 6.76 -21.54
N THR A 187 -11.45 6.17 -21.70
CA THR A 187 -10.21 6.73 -21.12
C THR A 187 -9.87 8.11 -21.70
N ARG A 188 -10.09 8.33 -23.01
CA ARG A 188 -10.04 9.68 -23.61
C ARG A 188 -11.07 10.62 -22.99
N GLU A 189 -12.32 10.19 -22.91
CA GLU A 189 -13.41 11.01 -22.34
C GLU A 189 -13.08 11.47 -20.92
N ILE A 190 -12.48 10.59 -20.11
CA ILE A 190 -12.04 10.95 -18.76
C ILE A 190 -10.94 12.02 -18.79
N ILE A 191 -9.90 11.84 -19.60
CA ILE A 191 -8.77 12.79 -19.70
C ILE A 191 -9.26 14.15 -20.21
N GLU A 192 -10.04 14.18 -21.30
CA GLU A 192 -10.47 15.41 -21.95
C GLU A 192 -11.48 16.19 -21.10
N ASN A 193 -12.34 15.50 -20.35
CA ASN A 193 -13.36 16.16 -19.55
C ASN A 193 -12.87 16.55 -18.16
N TYR A 194 -12.15 15.67 -17.45
CA TYR A 194 -11.82 15.87 -16.03
C TYR A 194 -10.32 16.14 -15.78
N GLY A 195 -9.51 16.13 -16.84
CA GLY A 195 -8.08 16.37 -16.74
C GLY A 195 -7.70 17.85 -16.52
N PRO A 196 -6.40 18.14 -16.29
CA PRO A 196 -5.31 17.16 -16.30
C PRO A 196 -5.37 16.22 -15.09
N LEU A 197 -5.24 14.91 -15.34
CA LEU A 197 -5.24 13.89 -14.28
C LEU A 197 -3.83 13.72 -13.70
N GLY A 198 -3.71 13.29 -12.44
CA GLY A 198 -2.43 12.80 -11.93
C GLY A 198 -2.11 11.40 -12.41
N ILE A 199 -2.98 10.46 -12.04
CA ILE A 199 -2.80 9.03 -12.28
C ILE A 199 -4.03 8.47 -12.98
N MET A 200 -3.80 7.56 -13.94
CA MET A 200 -4.81 6.61 -14.39
C MET A 200 -4.37 5.19 -14.01
N TRP A 201 -5.02 4.64 -12.98
CA TRP A 201 -4.72 3.35 -12.37
C TRP A 201 -5.54 2.25 -13.05
N PHE A 202 -4.89 1.34 -13.79
CA PHE A 202 -5.54 0.24 -14.49
C PHE A 202 -5.55 -1.05 -13.69
N ASP A 203 -6.49 -1.93 -14.01
CA ASP A 203 -6.65 -3.23 -13.38
C ASP A 203 -7.39 -4.21 -14.26
N GLY A 204 -7.21 -5.51 -14.06
CA GLY A 204 -7.87 -6.56 -14.85
C GLY A 204 -6.98 -7.13 -15.96
N GLU A 205 -5.70 -6.75 -16.00
CA GLU A 205 -4.75 -7.18 -17.01
C GLU A 205 -4.46 -8.67 -16.98
N TRP A 206 -4.78 -9.38 -15.89
CA TRP A 206 -4.54 -10.82 -15.78
C TRP A 206 -5.43 -11.65 -16.72
N GLU A 207 -6.59 -11.13 -17.14
CA GLU A 207 -7.52 -11.89 -17.98
C GLU A 207 -6.97 -12.14 -19.39
N GLU A 208 -7.19 -13.35 -19.91
CA GLU A 208 -6.58 -13.81 -21.17
C GLU A 208 -6.88 -12.94 -22.40
N PRO A 209 -8.09 -12.35 -22.58
CA PRO A 209 -8.36 -11.47 -23.71
C PRO A 209 -7.50 -10.21 -23.79
N TRP A 210 -6.94 -9.76 -22.67
CA TRP A 210 -6.01 -8.64 -22.65
C TRP A 210 -4.64 -9.11 -23.11
N THR A 211 -4.01 -8.40 -24.05
CA THR A 211 -2.71 -8.79 -24.60
C THR A 211 -1.65 -7.72 -24.29
N LEU A 212 -0.39 -8.11 -24.44
CA LEU A 212 0.74 -7.17 -24.33
C LEU A 212 0.62 -6.01 -25.31
N GLU A 213 0.15 -6.29 -26.53
CA GLU A 213 -0.08 -5.32 -27.59
C GLU A 213 -1.15 -4.30 -27.18
N TYR A 214 -2.33 -4.74 -26.75
CA TYR A 214 -3.39 -3.84 -26.29
C TYR A 214 -2.93 -2.93 -25.14
N GLY A 215 -2.19 -3.49 -24.18
CA GLY A 215 -1.66 -2.74 -23.04
C GLY A 215 -0.63 -1.68 -23.44
N ASN A 216 0.34 -2.04 -24.27
CA ASN A 216 1.38 -1.12 -24.71
C ASN A 216 0.81 -0.03 -25.64
N GLU A 217 -0.14 -0.38 -26.52
CA GLU A 217 -0.85 0.58 -27.36
C GLU A 217 -1.71 1.54 -26.53
N LEU A 218 -2.41 1.04 -25.51
CA LEU A 218 -3.23 1.88 -24.63
C LEU A 218 -2.36 2.87 -23.86
N TYR A 219 -1.24 2.41 -23.29
CA TYR A 219 -0.28 3.28 -22.63
C TYR A 219 0.23 4.38 -23.57
N ALA A 220 0.72 4.02 -24.77
CA ALA A 220 1.23 4.99 -25.73
C ALA A 220 0.17 6.01 -26.16
N TYR A 221 -1.06 5.53 -26.38
CA TYR A 221 -2.21 6.37 -26.70
C TYR A 221 -2.49 7.40 -25.59
N LEU A 222 -2.52 6.99 -24.33
CA LEU A 222 -2.81 7.87 -23.19
C LEU A 222 -1.68 8.87 -22.93
N LYS A 223 -0.41 8.44 -23.05
CA LYS A 223 0.73 9.37 -22.97
C LYS A 223 0.73 10.37 -24.12
N GLY A 224 0.19 10.00 -25.29
CA GLY A 224 -0.05 10.92 -26.41
C GLY A 224 -1.14 11.96 -26.12
N LEU A 225 -2.16 11.63 -25.33
CA LEU A 225 -3.21 12.56 -24.90
C LEU A 225 -2.76 13.47 -23.78
N GLN A 226 -2.05 12.92 -22.79
CA GLN A 226 -1.54 13.66 -21.64
C GLN A 226 -0.14 13.14 -21.27
N PRO A 227 0.95 13.78 -21.75
CA PRO A 227 2.32 13.31 -21.49
C PRO A 227 2.70 13.22 -20.01
N THR A 228 2.07 14.02 -19.16
CA THR A 228 2.31 14.06 -17.71
C THR A 228 1.55 12.98 -16.93
N LEU A 229 0.68 12.20 -17.58
CA LEU A 229 -0.12 11.17 -16.91
C LEU A 229 0.77 10.05 -16.37
N VAL A 230 0.58 9.72 -15.10
CA VAL A 230 1.22 8.57 -14.46
C VAL A 230 0.30 7.35 -14.58
N ILE A 231 0.86 6.21 -14.99
CA ILE A 231 0.09 4.98 -15.27
C ILE A 231 0.79 3.80 -14.58
N ASN A 232 0.04 2.95 -13.87
CA ASN A 232 0.61 1.79 -13.18
C ASN A 232 0.98 0.64 -14.14
N ASN A 233 1.76 -0.32 -13.65
CA ASN A 233 2.20 -1.50 -14.40
C ASN A 233 1.10 -2.50 -14.80
N ARG A 234 -0.15 -2.28 -14.37
CA ARG A 234 -1.32 -3.09 -14.77
C ARG A 234 -1.96 -2.61 -16.06
N VAL A 235 -1.47 -1.55 -16.70
CA VAL A 235 -1.92 -1.24 -18.07
C VAL A 235 -1.52 -2.35 -19.06
N SER A 236 -0.45 -3.10 -18.77
CA SER A 236 0.15 -4.08 -19.67
C SER A 236 0.46 -5.43 -18.99
N LYS A 237 0.68 -6.48 -19.79
CA LYS A 237 0.94 -7.86 -19.33
C LYS A 237 2.40 -8.01 -18.86
N GLY A 238 2.74 -7.51 -17.67
CA GLY A 238 4.14 -7.54 -17.21
C GLY A 238 4.41 -7.96 -15.77
N ARG A 239 3.37 -8.17 -14.96
CA ARG A 239 3.50 -8.53 -13.54
C ARG A 239 3.85 -10.01 -13.36
N GLN A 240 4.77 -10.31 -12.44
CA GLN A 240 4.95 -11.67 -11.92
C GLN A 240 3.86 -11.96 -10.88
N GLY A 241 2.79 -12.64 -11.31
CA GLY A 241 1.68 -13.03 -10.44
C GLY A 241 0.95 -11.85 -9.78
N MET A 242 0.18 -12.16 -8.73
CA MET A 242 -0.55 -11.14 -7.95
C MET A 242 0.39 -10.25 -7.09
N ALA A 243 1.68 -10.60 -7.02
CA ALA A 243 2.72 -9.92 -6.27
C ALA A 243 3.07 -8.50 -6.78
N GLY A 244 2.74 -8.20 -8.03
CA GLY A 244 2.75 -6.83 -8.56
C GLY A 244 4.08 -6.20 -8.93
N VAL A 245 5.15 -6.99 -8.94
CA VAL A 245 6.47 -6.59 -9.43
C VAL A 245 6.58 -6.97 -10.91
N THR A 246 7.14 -6.07 -11.74
CA THR A 246 7.28 -6.31 -13.18
C THR A 246 8.45 -7.27 -13.49
N ALA A 247 8.16 -8.38 -14.19
CA ALA A 247 9.15 -9.42 -14.53
C ALA A 247 10.22 -8.95 -15.52
N GLN A 248 9.79 -8.12 -16.47
CA GLN A 248 10.54 -7.72 -17.67
C GLN A 248 10.14 -6.28 -18.03
N ALA A 249 10.63 -5.30 -17.27
CA ALA A 249 10.21 -3.89 -17.41
C ALA A 249 10.46 -3.31 -18.81
N HIS A 250 11.39 -3.87 -19.58
CA HIS A 250 11.70 -3.44 -20.94
C HIS A 250 10.66 -3.87 -22.00
N LEU A 251 9.79 -4.84 -21.70
CA LEU A 251 8.75 -5.33 -22.64
C LEU A 251 7.35 -4.79 -22.31
N ASN A 252 7.13 -4.37 -21.06
CA ASN A 252 5.81 -4.11 -20.50
C ASN A 252 5.68 -2.64 -20.08
N ALA A 253 4.64 -1.97 -20.57
CA ALA A 253 4.37 -0.58 -20.22
C ALA A 253 3.92 -0.39 -18.75
N GLY A 254 4.02 0.86 -18.28
CA GLY A 254 3.64 1.29 -16.94
C GLY A 254 4.82 1.91 -16.18
N ASP A 255 4.52 2.97 -15.45
CA ASP A 255 5.50 3.85 -14.84
C ASP A 255 5.95 3.39 -13.44
N TYR A 256 5.13 2.60 -12.74
CA TYR A 256 5.40 2.14 -11.37
C TYR A 256 4.74 0.79 -11.03
N ASP A 257 5.26 0.09 -10.03
CA ASP A 257 4.78 -1.22 -9.57
C ASP A 257 3.67 -1.13 -8.52
N THR A 258 2.86 -2.21 -8.37
CA THR A 258 1.64 -2.19 -7.53
C THR A 258 1.51 -3.37 -6.58
N PRO A 259 2.34 -3.49 -5.53
CA PRO A 259 2.10 -4.42 -4.43
C PRO A 259 0.69 -4.20 -3.84
N GLU A 260 -0.12 -5.25 -3.78
CA GLU A 260 -1.53 -5.16 -3.33
C GLU A 260 -1.72 -5.88 -2.00
N GLN A 261 -2.40 -5.24 -1.05
CA GLN A 261 -2.69 -5.76 0.30
C GLN A 261 -1.44 -6.20 1.09
N ARG A 262 -0.25 -5.77 0.65
CA ARG A 262 1.05 -6.00 1.29
C ARG A 262 1.96 -4.82 1.07
N ILE A 263 2.92 -4.65 1.97
CA ILE A 263 3.97 -3.64 1.85
C ILE A 263 5.00 -4.14 0.84
N GLY A 264 5.36 -3.31 -0.14
CA GLY A 264 6.43 -3.61 -1.08
C GLY A 264 7.80 -3.70 -0.40
N ASN A 265 8.71 -4.43 -1.04
CA ASN A 265 10.10 -4.50 -0.60
C ASN A 265 10.84 -3.19 -0.86
N PHE A 266 12.00 -3.03 -0.21
CA PHE A 266 12.89 -1.91 -0.52
C PHE A 266 13.28 -1.95 -2.01
N GLN A 267 12.88 -0.93 -2.75
CA GLN A 267 13.13 -0.80 -4.18
C GLN A 267 13.25 0.68 -4.54
N ASN A 268 14.46 1.11 -4.94
CA ASN A 268 14.76 2.50 -5.25
C ASN A 268 15.18 2.72 -6.73
N ASP A 269 15.22 1.66 -7.53
CA ASP A 269 15.53 1.66 -8.97
C ASP A 269 14.27 1.77 -9.84
N ARG A 270 13.12 1.31 -9.35
CA ARG A 270 11.80 1.47 -9.97
C ARG A 270 10.76 1.93 -8.95
N PRO A 271 9.99 3.00 -9.23
CA PRO A 271 8.95 3.47 -8.31
C PRO A 271 7.84 2.44 -8.11
N TRP A 272 7.21 2.43 -6.93
CA TRP A 272 6.13 1.51 -6.61
C TRP A 272 5.14 2.10 -5.60
N GLU A 273 3.93 1.56 -5.61
CA GLU A 273 2.81 1.98 -4.77
C GLU A 273 2.13 0.77 -4.13
N THR A 274 2.13 0.68 -2.80
CA THR A 274 1.27 -0.27 -2.11
C THR A 274 -0.17 0.26 -2.15
N CYS A 275 -1.09 -0.50 -2.73
CA CYS A 275 -2.52 -0.28 -2.52
C CYS A 275 -3.02 -1.15 -1.37
N MET A 276 -3.68 -0.53 -0.38
CA MET A 276 -4.12 -1.23 0.83
C MET A 276 -5.46 -0.71 1.37
N THR A 277 -6.32 -1.62 1.83
CA THR A 277 -7.60 -1.29 2.49
C THR A 277 -7.41 -0.84 3.93
N ILE A 278 -8.20 0.15 4.37
CA ILE A 278 -8.30 0.49 5.80
C ILE A 278 -9.04 -0.59 6.60
N CYS A 279 -10.03 -1.23 5.97
CA CYS A 279 -10.76 -2.39 6.49
C CYS A 279 -10.32 -3.66 5.76
N GLN A 280 -11.16 -4.70 5.68
CA GLN A 280 -10.83 -5.96 4.98
C GLN A 280 -11.30 -5.96 3.52
N GLN A 281 -12.34 -5.19 3.21
CA GLN A 281 -12.92 -5.08 1.86
C GLN A 281 -12.53 -3.75 1.18
N TRP A 282 -12.49 -3.71 -0.16
CA TRP A 282 -12.29 -2.46 -0.90
C TRP A 282 -13.54 -1.57 -0.85
N ALA A 283 -14.70 -2.12 -1.22
CA ALA A 283 -15.97 -1.40 -1.08
C ALA A 283 -16.50 -1.44 0.36
N TRP A 284 -17.49 -0.60 0.65
CA TRP A 284 -18.13 -0.58 1.96
C TRP A 284 -18.78 -1.92 2.31
N LYS A 285 -18.50 -2.39 3.53
CA LYS A 285 -19.12 -3.54 4.18
C LYS A 285 -19.58 -3.13 5.58
N PRO A 286 -20.84 -3.40 5.97
CA PRO A 286 -21.30 -3.15 7.33
C PRO A 286 -20.42 -3.88 8.36
N ASP A 287 -20.09 -3.18 9.45
CA ASP A 287 -19.33 -3.74 10.58
C ASP A 287 -17.99 -4.40 10.19
N ASP A 288 -17.35 -3.90 9.12
CA ASP A 288 -16.07 -4.45 8.69
C ASP A 288 -14.96 -4.19 9.73
N VAL A 289 -14.02 -5.14 9.79
CA VAL A 289 -12.88 -5.06 10.71
C VAL A 289 -11.90 -4.03 10.16
N MET A 290 -11.72 -2.96 10.93
CA MET A 290 -10.79 -1.88 10.60
C MET A 290 -9.44 -2.16 11.22
N LYS A 291 -8.35 -1.89 10.49
CA LYS A 291 -6.98 -1.82 11.05
C LYS A 291 -6.98 -0.88 12.26
N SER A 292 -5.99 -0.93 13.13
CA SER A 292 -5.74 0.00 14.26
C SER A 292 -4.93 1.23 13.82
N GLU A 293 -4.84 2.26 14.67
CA GLU A 293 -4.04 3.46 14.39
C GLU A 293 -2.57 3.08 14.18
N LYS A 294 -2.06 2.21 15.04
CA LYS A 294 -0.71 1.65 14.96
C LYS A 294 -0.47 0.97 13.60
N GLU A 295 -1.36 0.07 13.19
CA GLU A 295 -1.23 -0.62 11.90
C GLU A 295 -1.26 0.34 10.71
N CYS A 296 -2.13 1.35 10.73
CA CYS A 296 -2.24 2.34 9.66
C CYS A 296 -0.96 3.20 9.55
N LEU A 297 -0.45 3.71 10.67
CA LEU A 297 0.76 4.54 10.69
C LEU A 297 2.01 3.74 10.34
N GLN A 298 2.17 2.55 10.92
CA GLN A 298 3.32 1.70 10.62
C GLN A 298 3.30 1.19 9.18
N THR A 299 2.12 1.00 8.56
CA THR A 299 2.02 0.71 7.13
C THR A 299 2.59 1.86 6.31
N LEU A 300 2.15 3.10 6.55
CA LEU A 300 2.65 4.27 5.83
C LEU A 300 4.17 4.42 5.98
N VAL A 301 4.68 4.37 7.21
CA VAL A 301 6.10 4.54 7.51
C VAL A 301 6.95 3.47 6.82
N ARG A 302 6.52 2.21 6.86
CA ARG A 302 7.24 1.10 6.23
C ARG A 302 7.22 1.18 4.70
N VAL A 303 6.09 1.59 4.12
CA VAL A 303 5.99 1.81 2.67
C VAL A 303 6.98 2.89 2.23
N VAL A 304 7.02 4.02 2.93
CA VAL A 304 7.91 5.14 2.61
C VAL A 304 9.38 4.75 2.84
N GLY A 305 9.66 3.99 3.89
CA GLY A 305 11.01 3.46 4.16
C GLY A 305 11.47 2.41 3.14
N GLY A 306 10.56 1.77 2.41
CA GLY A 306 10.86 0.93 1.25
C GLY A 306 11.01 1.73 -0.06
N ASP A 307 10.97 3.06 0.03
CA ASP A 307 10.98 4.02 -1.08
C ASP A 307 9.71 4.04 -1.95
N GLY A 308 8.60 3.55 -1.42
CA GLY A 308 7.30 3.51 -2.10
C GLY A 308 6.32 4.61 -1.70
N ASN A 309 5.16 4.58 -2.36
CA ASN A 309 3.97 5.35 -2.03
C ASN A 309 2.86 4.45 -1.46
N LEU A 310 2.02 4.97 -0.58
CA LEU A 310 0.83 4.28 -0.05
C LEU A 310 -0.44 4.88 -0.66
N LEU A 311 -1.21 4.05 -1.37
CA LEU A 311 -2.57 4.36 -1.81
C LEU A 311 -3.57 3.65 -0.90
N PHE A 312 -4.12 4.40 0.06
CA PHE A 312 -4.89 3.83 1.16
C PHE A 312 -6.39 3.98 0.94
N ASN A 313 -7.11 2.86 0.97
CA ASN A 313 -8.48 2.79 0.51
C ASN A 313 -9.52 3.01 1.60
N VAL A 314 -10.56 3.75 1.25
CA VAL A 314 -11.84 3.83 1.96
C VAL A 314 -12.98 3.28 1.11
N GLY A 315 -14.02 2.79 1.79
CA GLY A 315 -15.27 2.35 1.18
C GLY A 315 -16.43 3.26 1.61
N PRO A 316 -16.88 4.21 0.79
CA PRO A 316 -18.01 5.07 1.12
C PRO A 316 -19.34 4.30 1.21
N MET A 317 -20.19 4.75 2.11
CA MET A 317 -21.52 4.19 2.36
C MET A 317 -22.48 4.43 1.19
N PRO A 318 -23.61 3.69 1.10
CA PRO A 318 -24.60 3.88 0.04
C PRO A 318 -25.26 5.26 0.00
N ASP A 319 -25.18 6.04 1.08
CA ASP A 319 -25.68 7.41 1.15
C ASP A 319 -24.69 8.46 0.61
N GLY A 320 -23.45 8.06 0.29
CA GLY A 320 -22.40 8.93 -0.25
C GLY A 320 -21.42 9.52 0.76
N ARG A 321 -21.51 9.17 2.05
CA ARG A 321 -20.51 9.56 3.04
C ARG A 321 -19.39 8.53 3.12
N ILE A 322 -18.15 8.97 3.30
CA ILE A 322 -17.09 8.07 3.80
C ILE A 322 -17.52 7.59 5.19
N GLU A 323 -17.38 6.30 5.47
CA GLU A 323 -17.79 5.72 6.75
C GLU A 323 -17.14 6.49 7.93
N PRO A 324 -17.90 6.95 8.94
CA PRO A 324 -17.36 7.77 10.02
C PRO A 324 -16.16 7.15 10.75
N ARG A 325 -16.16 5.84 10.99
CA ARG A 325 -15.02 5.13 11.61
C ARG A 325 -13.73 5.29 10.78
N GLN A 326 -13.85 5.22 9.45
CA GLN A 326 -12.73 5.39 8.53
C GLN A 326 -12.25 6.85 8.53
N VAL A 327 -13.18 7.82 8.59
CA VAL A 327 -12.83 9.25 8.73
C VAL A 327 -12.05 9.50 10.01
N ASP A 328 -12.51 9.00 11.15
CA ASP A 328 -11.86 9.20 12.45
C ASP A 328 -10.42 8.65 12.45
N ARG A 329 -10.23 7.45 11.88
CA ARG A 329 -8.89 6.86 11.71
C ARG A 329 -8.00 7.68 10.79
N LEU A 330 -8.52 8.19 9.68
CA LEU A 330 -7.75 9.07 8.80
C LEU A 330 -7.39 10.40 9.50
N MET A 331 -8.24 10.91 10.39
CA MET A 331 -7.91 12.10 11.19
C MET A 331 -6.82 11.80 12.25
N GLU A 332 -6.77 10.60 12.81
CA GLU A 332 -5.67 10.14 13.68
C GLU A 332 -4.34 10.15 12.93
N MET A 333 -4.31 9.56 11.73
CA MET A 333 -3.12 9.60 10.85
C MET A 333 -2.73 11.04 10.50
N GLY A 334 -3.71 11.89 10.17
CA GLY A 334 -3.49 13.30 9.87
C GLY A 334 -2.81 14.07 11.00
N ARG A 335 -3.25 13.87 12.25
CA ARG A 335 -2.62 14.51 13.44
C ARG A 335 -1.17 14.08 13.66
N TRP A 336 -0.83 12.85 13.29
CA TRP A 336 0.56 12.38 13.33
C TRP A 336 1.37 13.02 12.20
N LEU A 337 0.83 13.06 10.97
CA LEU A 337 1.48 13.65 9.80
C LEU A 337 1.65 15.17 9.91
N ASP A 338 0.76 15.89 10.60
CA ASP A 338 0.92 17.31 10.89
C ASP A 338 2.18 17.60 11.73
N ARG A 339 2.57 16.66 12.60
CA ARG A 339 3.74 16.78 13.48
C ARG A 339 5.01 16.22 12.84
N TYR A 340 4.90 15.11 12.12
CA TYR A 340 6.05 14.33 11.68
C TYR A 340 6.13 14.15 10.17
N GLY A 341 5.25 14.78 9.37
CA GLY A 341 5.20 14.61 7.92
C GLY A 341 6.49 14.94 7.19
N GLN A 342 7.39 15.73 7.78
CA GLN A 342 8.75 15.99 7.26
C GLN A 342 9.63 14.74 7.15
N THR A 343 9.28 13.64 7.84
CA THR A 343 9.97 12.35 7.76
C THR A 343 9.39 11.46 6.65
N ILE A 344 8.28 11.90 6.06
CA ILE A 344 7.52 11.19 5.03
C ILE A 344 7.61 11.92 3.69
N TYR A 345 7.09 13.13 3.59
CA TYR A 345 6.95 13.84 2.31
C TYR A 345 8.30 14.31 1.77
N GLY A 346 8.52 14.11 0.47
CA GLY A 346 9.77 14.49 -0.19
C GLY A 346 11.02 13.73 0.28
N THR A 347 10.87 12.66 1.08
CA THR A 347 11.98 11.80 1.49
C THR A 347 12.20 10.66 0.49
N ARG A 348 13.33 9.97 0.63
CA ARG A 348 13.58 8.67 0.02
C ARG A 348 13.74 7.60 1.08
N GLY A 349 13.47 6.35 0.74
CA GLY A 349 13.67 5.21 1.63
C GLY A 349 15.16 4.93 1.89
N GLY A 350 15.47 4.43 3.08
CA GLY A 350 16.82 4.06 3.49
C GLY A 350 17.54 5.12 4.35
N PRO A 351 18.86 4.99 4.55
CA PRO A 351 19.74 3.96 3.98
C PRO A 351 19.62 2.60 4.67
N PHE A 352 18.93 2.47 5.79
CA PHE A 352 18.66 1.17 6.41
C PHE A 352 17.37 0.59 5.82
N LYS A 353 17.48 -0.57 5.17
CA LYS A 353 16.32 -1.22 4.56
C LYS A 353 15.27 -1.53 5.63
N THR A 354 14.03 -1.28 5.26
CA THR A 354 12.88 -1.42 6.15
C THR A 354 12.64 -2.87 6.54
N THR A 355 12.27 -3.10 7.79
CA THR A 355 11.83 -4.38 8.36
C THR A 355 10.46 -4.20 9.01
N ALA A 356 9.96 -5.23 9.69
CA ALA A 356 8.75 -5.11 10.51
C ALA A 356 8.94 -4.21 11.75
N SER A 357 10.17 -4.07 12.26
CA SER A 357 10.46 -3.36 13.52
C SER A 357 11.10 -1.98 13.32
N LEU A 358 11.65 -1.70 12.14
CA LEU A 358 12.35 -0.47 11.86
C LEU A 358 12.17 -0.06 10.39
N ALA A 359 11.96 1.23 10.15
CA ALA A 359 12.07 1.82 8.84
C ALA A 359 13.06 2.99 8.88
N SER A 360 13.63 3.36 7.74
CA SER A 360 14.37 4.61 7.65
C SER A 360 14.05 5.36 6.38
N THR A 361 14.05 6.68 6.49
CA THR A 361 13.93 7.61 5.37
C THR A 361 15.03 8.65 5.47
N TYR A 362 15.31 9.35 4.38
CA TYR A 362 16.26 10.46 4.40
C TYR A 362 15.82 11.62 3.52
N GLN A 363 16.32 12.81 3.89
CA GLN A 363 16.25 14.01 3.08
C GLN A 363 17.52 14.83 3.27
N GLY A 364 18.21 15.14 2.16
CA GLY A 364 19.51 15.82 2.21
C GLY A 364 20.52 15.03 3.03
N ASN A 365 21.06 15.64 4.08
CA ASN A 365 22.02 15.02 5.00
C ASN A 365 21.39 14.45 6.29
N THR A 366 20.06 14.36 6.37
CA THR A 366 19.38 13.86 7.57
C THR A 366 18.70 12.53 7.28
N ILE A 367 19.01 11.53 8.11
CA ILE A 367 18.31 10.24 8.16
C ILE A 367 17.30 10.29 9.31
N TYR A 368 16.08 9.86 9.06
CA TYR A 368 15.06 9.60 10.06
C TYR A 368 14.96 8.09 10.28
N ILE A 369 15.22 7.67 11.51
CA ILE A 369 15.06 6.28 11.96
C ILE A 369 13.71 6.18 12.66
N HIS A 370 12.82 5.37 12.09
CA HIS A 370 11.50 5.07 12.63
C HIS A 370 11.55 3.73 13.36
N ILE A 371 11.49 3.76 14.69
CA ILE A 371 11.57 2.57 15.54
C ILE A 371 10.15 2.17 15.90
N LEU A 372 9.66 1.14 15.20
CA LEU A 372 8.27 0.68 15.22
C LEU A 372 8.03 -0.38 16.29
N GLU A 373 9.04 -1.18 16.57
CA GLU A 373 9.06 -2.18 17.64
C GLU A 373 10.40 -2.13 18.36
N TRP A 374 10.36 -1.99 19.68
CA TRP A 374 11.56 -1.87 20.50
C TRP A 374 12.14 -3.23 20.87
N PRO A 375 13.45 -3.47 20.64
CA PRO A 375 14.13 -4.58 21.28
C PRO A 375 14.37 -4.27 22.77
N ASP A 376 14.80 -5.28 23.51
CA ASP A 376 15.27 -5.08 24.87
C ASP A 376 16.59 -4.27 24.84
N GLY A 377 16.59 -3.09 25.47
CA GLY A 377 17.75 -2.20 25.50
C GLY A 377 17.81 -1.23 24.31
N ALA A 378 18.75 -1.46 23.39
CA ALA A 378 19.18 -0.50 22.38
C ALA A 378 18.97 -1.02 20.95
N ILE A 379 18.73 -0.11 20.01
CA ILE A 379 18.80 -0.40 18.58
C ILE A 379 20.27 -0.41 18.16
N THR A 380 20.67 -1.42 17.40
CA THR A 380 22.01 -1.50 16.79
C THR A 380 21.86 -1.55 15.28
N LEU A 381 22.43 -0.55 14.61
CA LEU A 381 22.43 -0.44 13.15
C LEU A 381 23.84 -0.72 12.60
N PRO A 382 23.95 -1.23 11.36
CA PRO A 382 25.22 -1.32 10.64
C PRO A 382 25.97 0.03 10.59
N PRO A 383 27.31 0.01 10.42
CA PRO A 383 28.09 1.23 10.31
C PRO A 383 27.79 1.95 8.98
N LEU A 384 27.96 3.27 8.97
CA LEU A 384 27.78 4.11 7.80
C LEU A 384 29.12 4.69 7.34
N PRO A 385 29.32 4.94 6.03
CA PRO A 385 30.52 5.58 5.50
C PRO A 385 30.56 7.11 5.75
N LYS A 386 29.62 7.64 6.54
CA LYS A 386 29.48 9.06 6.89
C LYS A 386 29.43 9.22 8.41
N ARG A 387 29.88 10.35 8.93
CA ARG A 387 29.87 10.60 10.39
C ARG A 387 28.55 11.24 10.81
N ILE A 388 27.98 10.75 11.91
CA ILE A 388 26.84 11.39 12.57
C ILE A 388 27.37 12.59 13.35
N VAL A 389 26.96 13.80 12.95
CA VAL A 389 27.37 15.06 13.60
C VAL A 389 26.35 15.56 14.61
N ARG A 390 25.10 15.10 14.50
CA ARG A 390 24.02 15.44 15.43
C ARG A 390 22.98 14.32 15.46
N SER A 391 22.40 14.09 16.64
CA SER A 391 21.22 13.27 16.82
C SER A 391 20.15 13.99 17.64
N SER A 392 18.89 13.69 17.39
CA SER A 392 17.75 14.17 18.18
C SER A 392 16.56 13.23 18.05
N ILE A 393 15.69 13.20 19.03
CA ILE A 393 14.41 12.48 18.98
C ILE A 393 13.30 13.47 18.64
N LEU A 394 12.51 13.19 17.60
CA LEU A 394 11.41 14.07 17.18
C LEU A 394 10.14 13.84 17.98
N THR A 395 9.97 12.63 18.53
CA THR A 395 8.78 12.21 19.29
C THR A 395 8.84 12.56 20.78
N GLY A 396 9.86 13.33 21.19
CA GLY A 396 10.04 13.81 22.56
C GLY A 396 11.04 12.98 23.36
N GLY A 397 11.56 13.56 24.45
CA GLY A 397 12.50 12.90 25.34
C GLY A 397 13.97 13.05 24.93
N SER A 398 14.78 12.04 25.25
CA SER A 398 16.23 12.03 25.06
C SER A 398 16.70 10.82 24.25
N VAL A 399 17.78 11.01 23.48
CA VAL A 399 18.42 9.93 22.72
C VAL A 399 19.92 9.98 22.93
N THR A 400 20.53 8.82 23.16
CA THR A 400 21.98 8.64 23.12
C THR A 400 22.34 7.85 21.88
N VAL A 401 23.18 8.44 21.02
CA VAL A 401 23.68 7.78 19.81
C VAL A 401 25.19 7.62 19.92
N ARG A 402 25.68 6.41 19.70
CA ARG A 402 27.11 6.11 19.63
C ARG A 402 27.44 5.48 18.29
N GLN A 403 28.28 6.13 17.50
CA GLN A 403 28.83 5.58 16.27
C GLN A 403 30.25 5.06 16.52
N THR A 404 30.53 3.82 16.10
CA THR A 404 31.86 3.23 16.03
C THR A 404 32.16 2.77 14.59
N ALA A 405 33.32 2.15 14.36
CA ALA A 405 33.64 1.58 13.05
C ALA A 405 32.76 0.34 12.72
N GLU A 406 32.22 -0.31 13.73
CA GLU A 406 31.48 -1.58 13.62
C GLU A 406 29.96 -1.39 13.62
N ALA A 407 29.44 -0.35 14.29
CA ALA A 407 28.00 -0.17 14.45
C ALA A 407 27.61 1.25 14.85
N ILE A 408 26.31 1.53 14.76
CA ILE A 408 25.64 2.67 15.40
C ILE A 408 24.67 2.14 16.45
N THR A 409 24.83 2.56 17.70
CA THR A 409 23.91 2.21 18.79
C THR A 409 23.01 3.40 19.13
N ILE A 410 21.71 3.16 19.20
CA ILE A 410 20.69 4.16 19.58
C ILE A 410 19.99 3.68 20.86
N VAL A 411 20.04 4.52 21.90
CA VAL A 411 19.37 4.29 23.18
C VAL A 411 18.36 5.40 23.43
N VAL A 412 17.10 5.01 23.62
CA VAL A 412 16.03 5.91 24.09
C VAL A 412 15.47 5.31 25.38
N PRO A 413 15.39 6.08 26.48
CA PRO A 413 14.78 5.63 27.74
C PRO A 413 13.34 5.16 27.52
N GLU A 414 12.89 4.15 28.27
CA GLU A 414 11.56 3.54 28.06
C GLU A 414 10.41 4.56 28.13
N GLY A 415 10.46 5.51 29.06
CA GLY A 415 9.45 6.58 29.19
C GLY A 415 9.47 7.64 28.09
N ASP A 416 10.52 7.65 27.25
CA ASP A 416 10.68 8.58 26.12
C ASP A 416 10.27 7.93 24.78
N ARG A 417 9.85 6.66 24.79
CA ARG A 417 9.48 5.92 23.57
C ARG A 417 8.02 6.18 23.21
N ASP A 418 7.78 6.50 21.95
CA ASP A 418 6.44 6.50 21.40
C ASP A 418 6.03 5.04 21.09
N PRO A 419 4.83 4.59 21.50
CA PRO A 419 4.42 3.19 21.35
C PRO A 419 4.04 2.79 19.91
N ILE A 420 3.87 3.77 19.01
CA ILE A 420 3.54 3.54 17.60
C ILE A 420 4.78 3.73 16.73
N ASP A 421 5.52 4.82 16.92
CA ASP A 421 6.72 5.13 16.14
C ASP A 421 7.62 6.11 16.89
N THR A 422 8.75 5.64 17.43
CA THR A 422 9.78 6.52 17.96
C THR A 422 10.70 6.98 16.84
N ILE A 423 10.77 8.30 16.60
CA ILE A 423 11.53 8.85 15.48
C ILE A 423 12.82 9.52 15.96
N VAL A 424 13.96 9.00 15.52
CA VAL A 424 15.29 9.57 15.77
C VAL A 424 15.85 10.16 14.48
N ALA A 425 16.16 11.45 14.48
CA ALA A 425 16.86 12.12 13.40
C ALA A 425 18.39 12.07 13.61
N LEU A 426 19.12 11.67 12.59
CA LEU A 426 20.58 11.61 12.52
C LEU A 426 21.06 12.54 11.40
N THR A 427 21.70 13.65 11.75
CA THR A 427 22.32 14.54 10.75
C THR A 427 23.75 14.08 10.50
N LEU A 428 24.08 13.90 9.22
CA LEU A 428 25.38 13.47 8.73
C LEU A 428 26.27 14.66 8.33
N ASP A 429 27.57 14.42 8.22
CA ASP A 429 28.55 15.36 7.66
C ASP A 429 28.56 15.44 6.13
N GLY A 430 27.64 14.75 5.46
CA GLY A 430 27.41 14.83 4.02
C GLY A 430 26.03 14.30 3.62
N PRO A 431 25.69 14.35 2.33
CA PRO A 431 24.42 13.86 1.81
C PRO A 431 24.19 12.36 2.12
N ALA A 432 22.94 11.99 2.41
CA ALA A 432 22.55 10.62 2.73
C ALA A 432 22.26 9.77 1.48
N ASP A 433 22.00 10.40 0.32
CA ASP A 433 21.83 9.74 -0.98
C ASP A 433 23.13 9.08 -1.50
N ASP A 434 24.30 9.53 -1.01
CA ASP A 434 25.60 8.89 -1.26
C ASP A 434 25.75 7.50 -0.59
N ILE A 435 24.80 7.08 0.26
CA ILE A 435 24.91 5.86 1.05
C ILE A 435 24.14 4.73 0.37
N GLU A 436 24.87 3.68 0.02
CA GLU A 436 24.27 2.43 -0.47
C GLU A 436 23.30 1.83 0.57
N PRO A 437 22.08 1.43 0.18
CA PRO A 437 21.11 0.84 1.10
C PRO A 437 21.61 -0.43 1.78
N VAL A 438 21.61 -0.45 3.11
CA VAL A 438 22.14 -1.52 3.97
C VAL A 438 21.00 -2.33 4.56
N ALA A 439 21.05 -3.66 4.43
CA ALA A 439 20.14 -4.56 5.12
C ALA A 439 20.42 -4.57 6.63
N LEU A 440 19.37 -4.58 7.45
CA LEU A 440 19.52 -4.77 8.89
C LEU A 440 19.77 -6.26 9.17
N PRO A 441 20.66 -6.59 10.13
CA PRO A 441 20.80 -7.96 10.57
C PRO A 441 19.48 -8.44 11.19
N SER A 442 19.05 -9.64 10.81
CA SER A 442 17.88 -10.28 11.40
C SER A 442 18.06 -10.46 12.92
N ALA A 443 16.97 -10.27 13.67
CA ALA A 443 16.91 -10.72 15.04
C ALA A 443 16.79 -12.26 15.14
N SER A 444 16.30 -12.91 14.08
CA SER A 444 16.14 -14.36 13.96
C SER A 444 17.45 -15.04 13.61
N LEU A 445 17.81 -16.05 14.39
CA LEU A 445 18.90 -16.98 14.09
C LEU A 445 18.62 -17.83 12.84
N ALA A 446 17.34 -17.96 12.49
CA ALA A 446 16.88 -18.74 11.34
C ALA A 446 16.90 -17.96 10.02
N ALA A 447 17.10 -16.64 10.05
CA ALA A 447 16.98 -15.84 8.84
C ALA A 447 18.05 -16.19 7.78
N GLY A 448 17.61 -16.38 6.54
CA GLY A 448 18.44 -16.74 5.40
C GLY A 448 19.09 -18.13 5.48
N LYS A 449 18.63 -18.98 6.40
CA LYS A 449 19.14 -20.34 6.60
C LYS A 449 18.49 -21.34 5.66
N GLU A 450 19.13 -22.50 5.50
CA GLU A 450 18.58 -23.56 4.64
C GLU A 450 17.29 -24.10 5.26
N ALA A 451 16.22 -24.10 4.46
CA ALA A 451 14.89 -24.48 4.92
C ALA A 451 14.30 -25.61 4.08
N ARG A 452 13.48 -26.45 4.71
CA ARG A 452 12.82 -27.61 4.09
C ARG A 452 11.38 -27.70 4.58
N ALA A 453 10.49 -28.26 3.76
CA ALA A 453 9.12 -28.51 4.18
C ALA A 453 8.59 -29.82 3.61
N SER A 454 7.57 -30.39 4.26
CA SER A 454 6.87 -31.59 3.79
C SER A 454 5.98 -31.34 2.57
N ASN A 455 5.57 -30.09 2.35
CA ASN A 455 4.65 -29.69 1.29
C ASN A 455 4.92 -28.24 0.87
N VAL A 456 4.77 -27.95 -0.42
CA VAL A 456 4.85 -26.60 -0.98
C VAL A 456 3.66 -26.44 -1.94
N PHE A 457 2.93 -25.32 -1.81
CA PHE A 457 1.78 -25.01 -2.63
C PHE A 457 2.15 -25.07 -4.11
N GLN A 458 1.53 -26.02 -4.83
CA GLN A 458 1.75 -26.27 -6.25
C GLN A 458 3.22 -26.48 -6.66
N ASN A 459 4.10 -26.87 -5.73
CA ASN A 459 5.55 -26.92 -5.93
C ASN A 459 6.14 -25.62 -6.50
N SER A 460 5.58 -24.47 -6.12
CA SER A 460 6.03 -23.16 -6.57
C SER A 460 7.07 -22.58 -5.61
N ASP A 461 8.20 -22.14 -6.14
CA ASP A 461 9.25 -21.45 -5.38
C ASP A 461 8.75 -20.17 -4.69
N ALA A 462 7.66 -19.57 -5.19
CA ALA A 462 7.01 -18.42 -4.56
C ALA A 462 6.41 -18.72 -3.18
N TYR A 463 6.22 -20.00 -2.85
CA TYR A 463 5.71 -20.49 -1.57
C TYR A 463 6.67 -21.47 -0.88
N GLY A 464 7.95 -21.42 -1.25
CA GLY A 464 9.00 -22.28 -0.70
C GLY A 464 9.19 -22.12 0.81
N PRO A 465 9.86 -23.08 1.47
CA PRO A 465 10.09 -23.04 2.91
C PRO A 465 11.00 -21.87 3.33
N ASP A 466 11.90 -21.41 2.46
CA ASP A 466 12.76 -20.25 2.68
C ASP A 466 11.97 -18.96 2.95
N LYS A 467 10.74 -18.88 2.44
CA LYS A 467 9.84 -17.74 2.58
C LYS A 467 9.27 -17.53 3.98
N ALA A 468 9.50 -18.47 4.90
CA ALA A 468 9.18 -18.31 6.31
C ALA A 468 10.39 -17.90 7.15
N PHE A 469 11.54 -17.68 6.50
CA PHE A 469 12.82 -17.40 7.14
C PHE A 469 13.59 -16.28 6.41
N ASP A 470 12.93 -15.41 5.66
CA ASP A 470 13.58 -14.32 4.92
C ASP A 470 13.37 -12.93 5.56
N ASP A 471 12.63 -12.85 6.68
CA ASP A 471 12.19 -11.60 7.32
C ASP A 471 11.43 -10.66 6.35
N ASP A 472 10.89 -11.21 5.26
CA ASP A 472 10.05 -10.51 4.31
C ASP A 472 8.57 -10.83 4.62
N PRO A 473 7.86 -9.90 5.29
CA PRO A 473 6.46 -10.11 5.67
C PRO A 473 5.51 -10.14 4.46
N GLY A 474 6.02 -9.95 3.24
CA GLY A 474 5.30 -10.08 1.98
C GLY A 474 5.41 -11.46 1.32
N THR A 475 6.21 -12.38 1.88
CA THR A 475 6.42 -13.75 1.39
C THR A 475 6.06 -14.79 2.44
N ARG A 476 5.59 -15.96 1.99
CA ARG A 476 5.13 -17.03 2.92
C ARG A 476 5.46 -18.40 2.41
N TRP A 477 5.79 -19.30 3.32
CA TRP A 477 5.62 -20.72 3.05
C TRP A 477 4.12 -21.07 3.07
N ALA A 478 3.68 -21.88 2.11
CA ALA A 478 2.30 -22.35 2.08
C ALA A 478 2.21 -23.79 1.60
N THR A 479 1.23 -24.52 2.12
CA THR A 479 0.88 -25.86 1.65
C THR A 479 -0.29 -25.82 0.66
N ASN A 480 -0.52 -26.94 -0.03
CA ASN A 480 -1.71 -27.13 -0.86
C ASN A 480 -3.00 -27.10 -0.02
N ALA A 481 -4.11 -26.67 -0.63
CA ALA A 481 -5.42 -26.73 0.01
C ALA A 481 -5.77 -28.17 0.43
N GLY A 482 -6.40 -28.32 1.59
CA GLY A 482 -6.74 -29.61 2.22
C GLY A 482 -5.57 -30.32 2.93
N VAL A 483 -4.35 -29.76 2.93
CA VAL A 483 -3.23 -30.31 3.70
C VAL A 483 -3.37 -29.88 5.17
N GLU A 484 -3.92 -30.73 6.02
CA GLU A 484 -4.17 -30.40 7.43
C GLU A 484 -2.98 -30.71 8.37
N GLN A 485 -1.93 -31.36 7.85
CA GLN A 485 -0.70 -31.71 8.57
C GLN A 485 0.52 -31.46 7.70
N ALA A 486 1.53 -30.79 8.25
CA ALA A 486 2.75 -30.47 7.53
C ALA A 486 3.89 -30.14 8.50
N TRP A 487 5.13 -30.17 8.02
CA TRP A 487 6.27 -29.66 8.77
C TRP A 487 7.09 -28.67 7.96
N LEU A 488 7.69 -27.72 8.68
CA LEU A 488 8.62 -26.71 8.19
C LEU A 488 9.87 -26.74 9.07
N GLU A 489 11.03 -26.97 8.47
CA GLU A 489 12.33 -27.17 9.10
C GLU A 489 13.32 -26.11 8.65
N VAL A 490 14.23 -25.71 9.55
CA VAL A 490 15.40 -24.88 9.26
C VAL A 490 16.68 -25.50 9.83
N ASP A 491 17.77 -25.42 9.07
CA ASP A 491 19.13 -25.74 9.48
C ASP A 491 19.93 -24.45 9.74
N LEU A 492 20.23 -24.17 11.00
CA LEU A 492 20.96 -22.98 11.44
C LEU A 492 22.44 -22.98 10.99
N GLY A 493 22.94 -24.09 10.46
CA GLY A 493 24.30 -24.33 9.98
C GLY A 493 25.29 -24.70 11.08
N ARG A 494 24.94 -24.44 12.35
CA ARG A 494 25.64 -24.89 13.54
C ARG A 494 24.67 -24.92 14.73
N PRO A 495 25.00 -25.61 15.83
CA PRO A 495 24.20 -25.54 17.05
C PRO A 495 24.12 -24.11 17.57
N GLU A 496 22.91 -23.60 17.76
CA GLU A 496 22.62 -22.29 18.35
C GLU A 496 21.68 -22.46 19.55
N MET A 497 21.81 -21.58 20.54
CA MET A 497 20.94 -21.56 21.71
C MET A 497 19.71 -20.68 21.44
N ILE A 498 18.54 -21.28 21.57
CA ILE A 498 17.23 -20.68 21.30
C ILE A 498 16.38 -20.78 22.55
N SER A 499 15.64 -19.74 22.87
CA SER A 499 14.73 -19.75 24.03
C SER A 499 13.42 -19.00 23.77
N ARG A 500 13.25 -18.46 22.56
CA ARG A 500 12.02 -17.80 22.15
C ARG A 500 11.74 -18.06 20.67
N VAL A 501 10.47 -18.13 20.35
CA VAL A 501 9.96 -18.20 18.98
C VAL A 501 8.99 -17.05 18.72
N VAL A 502 8.95 -16.57 17.48
CA VAL A 502 7.82 -15.80 16.95
C VAL A 502 7.39 -16.47 15.65
N ILE A 503 6.10 -16.79 15.52
CA ILE A 503 5.53 -17.39 14.33
C ILE A 503 4.36 -16.53 13.87
N SER A 504 4.28 -16.21 12.58
CA SER A 504 3.17 -15.43 12.03
C SER A 504 2.45 -16.24 10.96
N GLU A 505 1.15 -16.45 11.14
CA GLU A 505 0.31 -17.22 10.21
C GLU A 505 -0.46 -16.27 9.28
N ALA A 506 -0.61 -16.63 8.00
CA ALA A 506 -1.37 -15.78 7.07
C ALA A 506 -2.87 -15.88 7.22
N TYR A 507 -3.34 -17.03 7.69
CA TYR A 507 -4.73 -17.32 7.91
C TYR A 507 -4.80 -18.10 9.19
N ASP A 508 -5.76 -17.81 10.07
CA ASP A 508 -5.92 -18.54 11.32
C ASP A 508 -6.41 -19.98 11.08
N ARG A 509 -5.49 -20.91 10.73
CA ARG A 509 -5.80 -22.28 10.32
C ARG A 509 -5.21 -23.32 11.26
N VAL A 510 -4.01 -23.11 11.79
CA VAL A 510 -3.34 -24.06 12.70
C VAL A 510 -4.13 -24.18 14.01
N ARG A 511 -4.38 -25.43 14.42
CA ARG A 511 -5.13 -25.82 15.64
C ARG A 511 -4.33 -26.68 16.60
N ARG A 512 -3.23 -27.28 16.12
CA ARG A 512 -2.23 -27.91 16.98
C ARG A 512 -0.88 -27.98 16.29
N PHE A 513 0.18 -27.67 17.02
CA PHE A 513 1.55 -27.75 16.53
C PHE A 513 2.52 -28.09 17.66
N GLU A 514 3.71 -28.51 17.28
CA GLU A 514 4.83 -28.71 18.16
C GLU A 514 6.10 -28.12 17.54
N LEU A 515 7.01 -27.67 18.40
CA LEU A 515 8.37 -27.32 18.00
C LEU A 515 9.31 -28.43 18.43
N GLN A 516 10.16 -28.83 17.49
CA GLN A 516 11.07 -29.95 17.65
C GLN A 516 12.49 -29.55 17.28
N TYR A 517 13.46 -30.15 17.95
CA TYR A 517 14.85 -30.13 17.53
C TYR A 517 15.31 -31.52 17.11
N ALA A 518 16.27 -31.59 16.19
CA ALA A 518 16.88 -32.85 15.81
C ALA A 518 18.14 -33.13 16.65
N ASP A 519 18.20 -34.30 17.24
CA ASP A 519 19.37 -34.85 17.94
C ASP A 519 19.64 -36.27 17.42
N ASP A 520 20.84 -36.51 16.88
CA ASP A 520 21.23 -37.77 16.23
C ASP A 520 20.19 -38.35 15.24
N GLY A 521 19.49 -37.47 14.51
CA GLY A 521 18.47 -37.84 13.52
C GLY A 521 17.08 -38.15 14.09
N THR A 522 16.91 -38.06 15.41
CA THR A 522 15.60 -38.16 16.09
C THR A 522 15.05 -36.76 16.36
N TRP A 523 13.75 -36.57 16.13
CA TRP A 523 13.06 -35.32 16.46
C TRP A 523 12.49 -35.39 17.88
N THR A 524 12.85 -34.42 18.72
CA THR A 524 12.36 -34.31 20.09
C THR A 524 11.56 -33.03 20.26
N THR A 525 10.34 -33.16 20.77
CA THR A 525 9.45 -32.03 21.05
C THR A 525 9.91 -31.29 22.30
N PHE A 526 10.08 -29.97 22.16
CA PHE A 526 10.44 -29.08 23.27
C PHE A 526 9.37 -28.03 23.56
N PHE A 527 8.36 -27.91 22.71
CA PHE A 527 7.23 -27.00 22.89
C PHE A 527 6.00 -27.55 22.17
N GLU A 528 4.82 -27.41 22.77
CA GLU A 528 3.52 -27.73 22.16
C GLU A 528 2.62 -26.50 22.22
N GLY A 529 1.82 -26.29 21.17
CA GLY A 529 0.86 -25.20 21.09
C GLY A 529 -0.40 -25.60 20.36
N GLU A 530 -1.49 -24.88 20.63
CA GLU A 530 -2.79 -25.13 19.98
C GLU A 530 -2.97 -24.20 18.78
N ARG A 531 -3.05 -22.88 18.99
CA ARG A 531 -3.30 -21.91 17.92
C ARG A 531 -2.10 -21.00 17.68
N ILE A 532 -1.72 -20.80 16.42
CA ILE A 532 -0.72 -19.79 16.03
C ILE A 532 -1.43 -18.45 15.81
N GLY A 533 -2.37 -18.39 14.87
CA GLY A 533 -3.07 -17.15 14.52
C GLY A 533 -2.13 -16.12 13.88
N GLU A 534 -2.58 -14.88 13.78
CA GLU A 534 -1.81 -13.82 13.09
C GLU A 534 -0.37 -13.69 13.61
N LYS A 535 -0.18 -13.80 14.92
CA LYS A 535 1.13 -13.79 15.55
C LYS A 535 1.12 -14.58 16.86
N PHE A 536 2.02 -15.54 16.93
CA PHE A 536 2.32 -16.33 18.12
C PHE A 536 3.73 -15.98 18.61
N ALA A 537 3.90 -15.79 19.91
CA ALA A 537 5.21 -15.64 20.52
C ALA A 537 5.25 -16.42 21.83
N ALA A 538 6.29 -17.22 22.02
CA ALA A 538 6.48 -17.98 23.25
C ALA A 538 7.96 -18.05 23.63
N GLY A 539 8.21 -17.95 24.93
CA GLY A 539 9.49 -18.34 25.53
C GLY A 539 9.43 -19.79 26.01
N PHE A 540 10.58 -20.45 26.04
CA PHE A 540 10.75 -21.82 26.53
C PHE A 540 12.14 -21.98 27.15
N GLU A 541 12.35 -23.06 27.90
CA GLU A 541 13.68 -23.42 28.43
C GLU A 541 14.69 -23.48 27.28
N PRO A 542 15.88 -22.84 27.40
CA PRO A 542 16.82 -22.76 26.30
C PRO A 542 17.20 -24.12 25.73
N VAL A 543 16.99 -24.30 24.43
CA VAL A 543 17.39 -25.48 23.66
C VAL A 543 18.62 -25.11 22.83
N THR A 544 19.62 -25.99 22.77
CA THR A 544 20.77 -25.82 21.86
C THR A 544 20.67 -26.87 20.76
N ALA A 545 20.45 -26.43 19.53
CA ALA A 545 20.32 -27.34 18.39
C ALA A 545 20.68 -26.65 17.09
N GLN A 546 21.04 -27.45 16.08
CA GLN A 546 21.31 -26.96 14.72
C GLN A 546 20.04 -26.98 13.85
N ARG A 547 19.20 -28.01 13.99
CA ARG A 547 18.00 -28.18 13.17
C ARG A 547 16.76 -28.11 14.02
N ILE A 548 15.81 -27.28 13.59
CA ILE A 548 14.57 -26.99 14.29
C ILE A 548 13.41 -27.12 13.32
N ARG A 549 12.29 -27.64 13.80
CA ARG A 549 11.09 -27.89 13.00
C ARG A 549 9.84 -27.42 13.71
N LEU A 550 9.00 -26.69 12.99
CA LEU A 550 7.59 -26.51 13.29
C LEU A 550 6.84 -27.70 12.68
N ASN A 551 6.28 -28.56 13.52
CA ASN A 551 5.47 -29.70 13.08
C ASN A 551 4.00 -29.41 13.38
N ILE A 552 3.22 -29.22 12.32
CA ILE A 552 1.80 -28.89 12.39
C ILE A 552 1.02 -30.20 12.39
N LEU A 553 0.36 -30.45 13.52
CA LEU A 553 -0.36 -31.68 13.81
C LEU A 553 -1.83 -31.60 13.43
N GLU A 554 -2.39 -30.40 13.36
CA GLU A 554 -3.77 -30.15 12.98
C GLU A 554 -3.95 -28.72 12.45
N ALA A 555 -4.67 -28.58 11.34
CA ALA A 555 -5.10 -27.31 10.77
C ALA A 555 -6.45 -27.44 10.06
N THR A 556 -7.21 -26.35 9.95
CA THR A 556 -8.53 -26.36 9.29
C THR A 556 -8.48 -26.38 7.75
N ASP A 557 -7.31 -26.09 7.18
CA ASP A 557 -6.97 -26.12 5.76
C ASP A 557 -5.42 -26.00 5.67
N GLY A 558 -4.86 -25.90 4.46
CA GLY A 558 -3.42 -25.77 4.23
C GLY A 558 -2.75 -24.68 5.08
N PRO A 559 -1.85 -25.03 6.03
CA PRO A 559 -1.08 -24.06 6.79
C PRO A 559 -0.32 -23.09 5.92
N THR A 560 -0.16 -21.88 6.43
CA THR A 560 0.57 -20.82 5.74
C THR A 560 1.27 -19.94 6.75
N ILE A 561 2.59 -19.89 6.67
CA ILE A 561 3.44 -19.19 7.63
C ILE A 561 4.17 -18.08 6.89
N TRP A 562 3.92 -16.83 7.31
CA TRP A 562 4.68 -15.66 6.88
C TRP A 562 6.10 -15.72 7.45
N GLU A 563 6.23 -15.98 8.75
CA GLU A 563 7.53 -15.94 9.43
C GLU A 563 7.61 -17.00 10.53
N PHE A 564 8.76 -17.64 10.67
CA PHE A 564 9.12 -18.55 11.76
C PHE A 564 10.50 -18.17 12.32
N GLN A 565 10.47 -17.24 13.27
CA GLN A 565 11.68 -16.66 13.85
C GLN A 565 12.15 -17.42 15.09
N LEU A 566 13.45 -17.73 15.14
CA LEU A 566 14.12 -18.39 16.25
C LEU A 566 15.04 -17.40 16.94
N LEU A 567 14.82 -17.15 18.23
CA LEU A 567 15.43 -16.03 18.95
C LEU A 567 16.29 -16.52 20.12
N ALA A 568 17.49 -15.96 20.22
CA ALA A 568 18.43 -16.25 21.30
C ALA A 568 17.94 -15.74 22.67
N THR A 569 18.54 -16.27 23.74
CA THR A 569 18.25 -15.87 25.12
C THR A 569 18.55 -14.40 25.36
N ARG A 570 17.58 -13.69 25.92
CA ARG A 570 17.72 -12.31 26.42
C ARG A 570 18.89 -12.28 27.41
N LYS A 571 19.99 -11.60 27.06
CA LYS A 571 21.01 -11.22 28.05
C LYS A 571 20.44 -10.09 28.90
N THR A 572 19.65 -10.40 29.92
CA THR A 572 19.46 -9.46 31.02
C THR A 572 20.79 -9.45 31.79
N PRO A 573 21.47 -8.31 32.00
CA PRO A 573 22.43 -8.22 33.08
C PRO A 573 21.60 -8.36 34.35
N LEU A 574 21.77 -9.46 35.08
CA LEU A 574 21.32 -9.56 36.46
C LEU A 574 21.97 -8.40 37.22
N VAL A 575 21.20 -7.35 37.49
CA VAL A 575 21.52 -6.41 38.55
C VAL A 575 21.31 -7.17 39.84
N VAL A 576 22.36 -7.86 40.28
CA VAL A 576 22.47 -8.28 41.67
C VAL A 576 22.99 -7.06 42.42
N THR A 577 22.09 -6.37 43.11
CA THR A 577 22.46 -5.51 44.24
C THR A 577 22.01 -6.20 45.53
N PRO A 578 22.84 -6.14 46.58
CA PRO A 578 22.77 -7.02 47.76
C PRO A 578 21.50 -6.88 48.60
#